data_AF-A0A7S4M449-F1
#
_entry.id   AF-A0A7S4M449-F1
#
_cell.length_a   1.000
_cell.length_b   1.000
_cell.length_c   1.000
_cell.angle_alpha   90.00
_cell.angle_beta   90.00
_cell.angle_gamma   90.00
#
_symmetry.space_group_name_H-M   'P 1'
#
loop_
_entity.id
_entity.type
_entity.pdbx_description
1 polymer ?
#
loop_
_entity_poly.entity_id
_entity_poly.type
_entity_poly.pdbx_seq_one_letter_code
_entity_poly.pdbx_strand_id
1 'polypeptide(L)'
;DALYLVTAKVKLVLTPSFGGTGASSCQTSGEKCLQGVYHHVERNDVNPTWKGMGRTRSSEQYADGIWYDYVTTVTFSQKEATPGMRSRLYFDGPEPGIDVLIDDVALRLAGEEHY
;
A
#
# COMPACT_ATOMS: atom_id res chain seq x y z
N ASP A 1 10.01 -13.14 -13.48
CA ASP A 1 9.14 -12.21 -12.73
C ASP A 1 8.23 -13.03 -11.84
N ALA A 2 8.09 -12.63 -10.58
CA ALA A 2 7.27 -13.35 -9.61
C ALA A 2 6.09 -12.47 -9.17
N LEU A 3 4.89 -13.04 -9.20
CA LEU A 3 3.67 -12.41 -8.73
C LEU A 3 3.50 -12.75 -7.25
N TYR A 4 3.34 -11.71 -6.44
CA TYR A 4 3.09 -11.84 -5.00
C TYR A 4 1.70 -11.30 -4.69
N LEU A 5 1.03 -11.98 -3.77
CA LEU A 5 -0.20 -11.54 -3.15
C LEU A 5 0.17 -10.78 -1.86
N VAL A 6 -0.25 -9.53 -1.79
CA VAL A 6 -0.14 -8.67 -0.62
C VAL A 6 -1.51 -8.63 0.04
N THR A 7 -1.55 -8.93 1.33
CA THR A 7 -2.76 -8.78 2.14
C THR A 7 -2.48 -7.93 3.36
N ALA A 8 -3.47 -7.17 3.83
CA ALA A 8 -3.44 -6.45 5.09
C ALA A 8 -4.87 -6.21 5.58
N LYS A 9 -5.04 -5.95 6.87
CA LYS A 9 -6.24 -5.33 7.43
C LYS A 9 -6.02 -3.83 7.52
N VAL A 10 -7.00 -3.04 7.07
CA VAL A 10 -6.88 -1.59 7.02
C VAL A 10 -8.11 -0.91 7.60
N LYS A 11 -7.93 0.17 8.35
CA LYS A 11 -9.02 0.96 8.92
C LYS A 11 -8.71 2.44 8.81
N LEU A 12 -9.66 3.21 8.27
CA LEU A 12 -9.61 4.66 8.33
C LEU A 12 -10.08 5.16 9.68
N VAL A 13 -9.43 6.20 10.19
CA VAL A 13 -9.81 6.92 11.40
C VAL A 13 -9.96 8.40 11.04
N LEU A 14 -11.21 8.82 10.84
CA LEU A 14 -11.56 10.18 10.40
C LEU A 14 -11.71 11.17 11.56
N THR A 15 -11.45 10.72 12.79
CA THR A 15 -11.23 11.62 13.92
C THR A 15 -9.71 11.84 14.03
N PRO A 16 -9.13 12.78 13.27
CA PRO A 16 -7.70 12.94 13.23
C PRO A 16 -7.17 13.41 14.57
N SER A 17 -5.96 12.97 14.86
CA SER A 17 -5.13 13.45 15.96
C SER A 17 -4.91 14.99 15.95
N PHE A 18 -5.26 15.67 14.84
CA PHE A 18 -5.03 17.10 14.58
C PHE A 18 -6.28 17.92 14.20
N GLY A 19 -7.50 17.44 14.47
CA GLY A 19 -8.71 18.29 14.47
C GLY A 19 -9.38 18.60 13.12
N GLY A 20 -9.09 17.86 12.04
CA GLY A 20 -9.92 17.87 10.83
C GLY A 20 -11.28 17.20 11.05
N THR A 21 -12.35 17.75 10.48
CA THR A 21 -13.74 17.26 10.69
C THR A 21 -14.41 16.81 9.38
N GLY A 22 -13.64 16.22 8.47
CA GLY A 22 -14.09 15.93 7.10
C GLY A 22 -14.16 14.43 6.78
N ALA A 23 -15.18 14.04 6.02
CA ALA A 23 -15.20 12.77 5.32
C ALA A 23 -14.04 12.71 4.31
N SER A 24 -13.35 11.57 4.19
CA SER A 24 -12.25 11.43 3.22
C SER A 24 -12.78 11.22 1.80
N SER A 25 -11.99 11.55 0.78
CA SER A 25 -12.31 11.16 -0.61
C SER A 25 -12.46 9.63 -0.74
N CYS A 26 -11.69 8.87 0.04
CA CYS A 26 -11.79 7.42 0.05
C CYS A 26 -13.16 6.96 0.56
N GLN A 27 -13.68 7.59 1.61
CA GLN A 27 -15.00 7.28 2.15
C GLN A 27 -16.13 7.71 1.21
N THR A 28 -15.98 8.86 0.53
CA THR A 28 -17.10 9.51 -0.19
C THR A 28 -17.18 9.14 -1.67
N SER A 29 -16.04 9.10 -2.37
CA SER A 29 -15.96 8.80 -3.80
C SER A 29 -15.18 7.52 -4.11
N GLY A 30 -14.52 6.92 -3.11
CA GLY A 30 -13.59 5.79 -3.32
C GLY A 30 -12.27 6.22 -3.96
N GLU A 31 -12.04 7.53 -4.06
CA GLU A 31 -10.81 8.08 -4.63
C GLU A 31 -9.75 8.24 -3.55
N LYS A 32 -8.48 8.07 -3.96
CA LYS A 32 -7.32 8.19 -3.07
C LYS A 32 -7.46 7.32 -1.81
N CYS A 33 -8.07 6.14 -1.93
CA CYS A 33 -7.98 5.12 -0.90
C CYS A 33 -6.54 4.62 -0.74
N LEU A 34 -6.31 3.86 0.33
CA LEU A 34 -5.01 3.27 0.60
C LEU A 34 -4.56 2.46 -0.63
N GLN A 35 -3.36 2.73 -1.11
CA GLN A 35 -2.75 2.03 -2.23
C GLN A 35 -1.39 1.49 -1.82
N GLY A 36 -1.04 0.32 -2.35
CA GLY A 36 0.29 -0.24 -2.24
C GLY A 36 1.16 0.38 -3.33
N VAL A 37 2.31 0.90 -2.91
CA VAL A 37 3.33 1.42 -3.82
C VAL A 37 4.60 0.62 -3.61
N TYR A 38 5.16 0.10 -4.70
CA TYR A 38 6.41 -0.64 -4.64
C TYR A 38 7.49 0.01 -5.50
N HIS A 39 8.72 -0.01 -4.98
CA HIS A 39 9.91 0.56 -5.62
C HIS A 39 11.11 -0.36 -5.52
N HIS A 40 12.03 -0.23 -6.48
CA HIS A 40 13.40 -0.73 -6.36
C HIS A 40 14.34 0.42 -5.99
N VAL A 41 15.06 0.27 -4.88
CA VAL A 41 15.96 1.30 -4.33
C VAL A 41 17.38 0.72 -4.19
N GLU A 42 18.40 1.45 -4.60
CA GLU A 42 19.80 1.01 -4.41
C GLU A 42 20.21 1.07 -2.93
N ARG A 43 21.00 0.09 -2.47
CA ARG A 43 21.36 -0.09 -1.04
C ARG A 43 21.99 1.16 -0.39
N ASN A 44 22.64 2.02 -1.17
CA ASN A 44 23.41 3.18 -0.69
C ASN A 44 22.96 4.50 -1.31
N ASP A 45 21.76 4.57 -1.88
CA ASP A 45 21.30 5.79 -2.54
C ASP A 45 20.96 6.87 -1.49
N VAL A 46 21.84 7.86 -1.35
CA VAL A 46 21.59 9.08 -0.56
C VAL A 46 20.53 9.98 -1.21
N ASN A 47 20.25 9.76 -2.51
CA ASN A 47 19.22 10.46 -3.27
C ASN A 47 18.39 9.42 -4.03
N PRO A 48 17.42 8.73 -3.38
CA PRO A 48 16.72 7.59 -3.95
C PRO A 48 16.22 7.90 -5.36
N THR A 49 16.93 7.36 -6.36
CA THR A 49 16.53 7.44 -7.75
C THR A 49 15.46 6.38 -7.97
N TRP A 50 14.24 6.84 -8.23
CA TRP A 50 13.08 5.97 -8.40
C TRP A 50 13.22 5.16 -9.68
N LYS A 51 13.45 3.84 -9.58
CA LYS A 51 13.72 2.97 -10.75
C LYS A 51 12.61 2.00 -11.13
N GLY A 52 11.46 2.11 -10.48
CA GLY A 52 10.23 1.41 -10.85
C GLY A 52 9.14 1.81 -9.89
N MET A 53 7.97 2.20 -10.39
CA MET A 53 6.80 2.54 -9.58
C MET A 53 5.61 1.81 -10.18
N GLY A 54 5.08 0.84 -9.43
CA GLY A 54 3.74 0.35 -9.68
C GLY A 54 2.84 0.69 -8.49
N ARG A 55 1.61 1.07 -8.82
CA ARG A 55 0.55 1.37 -7.86
C ARG A 55 -0.50 0.30 -7.99
N THR A 56 -0.93 -0.23 -6.87
CA THR A 56 -2.09 -1.10 -6.83
C THR A 56 -3.33 -0.25 -6.63
N ARG A 57 -4.41 -0.56 -7.36
CA ARG A 57 -5.71 0.10 -7.12
C ARG A 57 -6.39 -0.61 -5.96
N SER A 58 -6.79 0.13 -4.93
CA SER A 58 -7.94 -0.28 -4.12
C SER A 58 -9.15 0.48 -4.65
N SER A 59 -10.20 -0.24 -5.05
CA SER A 59 -11.41 0.32 -5.64
C SER A 59 -12.58 0.34 -4.65
N GLU A 60 -12.29 0.25 -3.36
CA GLU A 60 -13.30 0.09 -2.33
C GLU A 60 -13.33 1.31 -1.42
N GLN A 61 -14.53 1.85 -1.22
CA GLN A 61 -14.78 2.91 -0.25
C GLN A 61 -14.58 2.35 1.15
N TYR A 62 -13.74 3.00 1.96
CA TYR A 62 -13.56 2.63 3.35
C TYR A 62 -14.34 3.58 4.26
N ALA A 63 -15.28 3.03 5.02
CA ALA A 63 -15.98 3.75 6.06
C ALA A 63 -15.09 3.98 7.29
N ASP A 64 -15.39 5.04 8.05
CA ASP A 64 -14.70 5.37 9.29
C ASP A 64 -14.84 4.26 10.33
N GLY A 65 -13.74 3.92 11.01
CA GLY A 65 -13.75 3.00 12.14
C GLY A 65 -13.97 1.53 11.80
N ILE A 66 -14.16 1.18 10.51
CA ILE A 66 -14.38 -0.19 10.06
C ILE A 66 -13.09 -0.79 9.49
N TRP A 67 -12.80 -2.04 9.85
CA TRP A 67 -11.70 -2.81 9.28
C TRP A 67 -12.10 -3.44 7.95
N TYR A 68 -11.26 -3.26 6.95
CA TYR A 68 -11.39 -3.82 5.60
C TYR A 68 -10.22 -4.75 5.28
N ASP A 69 -10.47 -5.73 4.42
CA ASP A 69 -9.43 -6.54 3.80
C ASP A 69 -8.83 -5.79 2.64
N TYR A 70 -7.55 -5.45 2.75
CA TYR A 70 -6.76 -4.97 1.64
C TYR A 70 -6.11 -6.17 0.96
N VAL A 71 -6.45 -6.42 -0.30
CA VAL A 71 -5.89 -7.52 -1.10
C VAL A 71 -5.43 -6.98 -2.43
N THR A 72 -4.18 -7.24 -2.78
CA THR A 72 -3.66 -6.86 -4.09
C THR A 72 -2.53 -7.76 -4.54
N THR A 73 -2.15 -7.67 -5.82
CA THR A 73 -1.00 -8.36 -6.35
C THR A 73 0.06 -7.38 -6.81
N VAL A 74 1.32 -7.77 -6.63
CA VAL A 74 2.50 -7.05 -7.09
C VAL A 74 3.42 -7.99 -7.83
N THR A 75 3.92 -7.56 -8.99
CA THR A 75 4.93 -8.30 -9.73
C THR A 75 6.29 -7.68 -9.46
N PHE A 76 7.21 -8.44 -8.87
CA PHE A 76 8.61 -8.03 -8.83
C PHE A 76 9.31 -8.57 -10.07
N SER A 77 9.72 -7.65 -10.96
CA SER A 77 10.42 -8.03 -12.18
C SER A 77 11.91 -8.23 -11.89
N GLN A 78 12.46 -9.35 -12.34
CA GLN A 78 13.91 -9.58 -12.25
C GLN A 78 14.68 -8.66 -13.20
N LYS A 79 14.02 -8.11 -14.23
CA LYS A 79 14.63 -7.15 -15.15
C LYS A 79 14.85 -5.78 -14.50
N GLU A 80 14.00 -5.43 -13.55
CA GLU A 80 14.07 -4.17 -12.79
C GLU A 80 15.00 -4.30 -11.57
N ALA A 81 15.21 -5.52 -11.08
CA ALA A 81 16.11 -5.81 -9.98
C ALA A 81 17.57 -5.90 -10.46
N THR A 82 18.39 -4.91 -10.12
CA THR A 82 19.86 -5.01 -10.27
C THR A 82 20.52 -5.49 -8.97
N PRO A 83 21.68 -6.18 -9.06
CA PRO A 83 22.43 -6.60 -7.87
C PRO A 83 22.72 -5.40 -6.95
N GLY A 84 22.33 -5.53 -5.68
CA GLY A 84 22.50 -4.45 -4.70
C GLY A 84 21.29 -3.54 -4.52
N MET A 85 20.20 -3.72 -5.29
CA MET A 85 18.91 -3.09 -5.00
C MET A 85 18.13 -3.84 -3.92
N ARG A 86 17.25 -3.11 -3.24
CA ARG A 86 16.23 -3.62 -2.33
C ARG A 86 14.85 -3.21 -2.87
N SER A 87 13.93 -4.17 -2.91
CA SER A 87 12.52 -3.85 -3.13
C SER A 87 11.93 -3.26 -1.85
N ARG A 88 11.18 -2.17 -1.96
CA ARG A 88 10.41 -1.57 -0.88
C ARG A 88 8.95 -1.54 -1.29
N LEU A 89 8.08 -2.04 -0.43
CA LEU A 89 6.64 -1.85 -0.52
C LEU A 89 6.24 -0.93 0.63
N TYR A 90 5.41 0.07 0.35
CA TYR A 90 4.81 0.92 1.37
C TYR A 90 3.36 1.21 0.99
N PHE A 91 2.58 1.58 2.00
CA PHE A 91 1.21 2.03 1.80
C PHE A 91 1.20 3.55 1.67
N ASP A 92 0.51 4.04 0.65
CA ASP A 92 0.29 5.45 0.39
C ASP A 92 -1.20 5.77 0.45
N GLY A 93 -1.51 7.00 0.79
CA GLY A 93 -2.86 7.44 1.04
C GLY A 93 -3.41 7.08 2.44
N PRO A 94 -4.67 7.46 2.71
CA PRO A 94 -5.47 8.37 1.91
C PRO A 94 -4.95 9.82 2.06
N GLU A 95 -5.79 10.80 1.77
CA GLU A 95 -5.41 12.21 1.80
C GLU A 95 -4.75 12.62 3.13
N PRO A 96 -3.83 13.61 3.13
CA PRO A 96 -3.20 14.09 4.35
C PRO A 96 -4.22 14.48 5.42
N GLY A 97 -3.93 14.14 6.67
CA GLY A 97 -4.80 14.45 7.81
C GLY A 97 -5.87 13.39 8.08
N ILE A 98 -5.86 12.26 7.39
CA ILE A 98 -6.64 11.07 7.75
C ILE A 98 -5.70 10.01 8.33
N ASP A 99 -6.00 9.55 9.54
CA ASP A 99 -5.22 8.52 10.20
C ASP A 99 -5.62 7.13 9.65
N VAL A 100 -4.62 6.26 9.44
CA VAL A 100 -4.83 4.88 8.97
C VAL A 100 -4.19 3.92 9.95
N LEU A 101 -4.95 2.91 10.36
CA LEU A 101 -4.40 1.76 11.06
C LEU A 101 -4.25 0.61 10.07
N ILE A 102 -3.11 -0.06 10.12
CA ILE A 102 -2.75 -1.20 9.28
C ILE A 102 -2.34 -2.35 10.21
N ASP A 103 -2.88 -3.52 9.95
CA ASP A 103 -2.57 -4.75 10.70
C ASP A 103 -2.48 -5.96 9.77
N ASP A 104 -2.02 -7.10 10.27
CA ASP A 104 -1.96 -8.38 9.56
C ASP A 104 -1.31 -8.33 8.16
N VAL A 105 -0.23 -7.55 8.03
CA VAL A 105 0.47 -7.39 6.75
C VAL A 105 1.19 -8.69 6.39
N ALA A 106 0.82 -9.27 5.25
CA ALA A 106 1.45 -10.45 4.70
C ALA A 106 1.80 -10.28 3.22
N LEU A 107 2.91 -10.90 2.82
CA LEU A 107 3.40 -11.01 1.45
C LEU A 107 3.68 -12.47 1.16
N ARG A 108 3.01 -13.04 0.16
CA ARG A 108 3.15 -14.46 -0.23
C ARG A 108 3.20 -14.60 -1.74
N LEU A 109 3.71 -15.71 -2.26
CA LEU A 109 3.64 -15.99 -3.69
C LEU A 109 2.17 -16.18 -4.11
N ALA A 110 1.79 -15.66 -5.28
CA ALA A 110 0.44 -15.83 -5.82
C ALA A 110 0.23 -17.29 -6.23
N GLY A 111 -0.37 -18.08 -5.34
CA GLY A 111 -0.56 -19.53 -5.47
C GLY A 111 0.00 -20.35 -4.32
N GLU A 112 0.69 -19.72 -3.37
CA GLU A 112 1.12 -20.39 -2.14
C GLU A 112 -0.02 -20.32 -1.10
N GLU A 113 -0.65 -21.46 -0.86
CA GLU A 113 -1.60 -21.62 0.24
C GLU A 113 -0.82 -21.92 1.52
N HIS A 114 -0.76 -20.93 2.41
CA HIS A 114 -0.32 -21.13 3.79
C HIS A 114 -1.59 -21.45 4.59
N TYR A 115 -1.77 -22.73 4.93
CA TYR A 115 -2.83 -23.24 5.82
C TYR A 115 -2.52 -22.94 7.28
#